data_AF-A0A920TP97-F1
#
_entry.id   AF-A0A920TP97-F1
#
_cell.length_a   1.000
_cell.length_b   1.000
_cell.length_c   1.000
_cell.angle_alpha   90.00
_cell.angle_beta   90.00
_cell.angle_gamma   90.00
#
_symmetry.space_group_name_H-M   'P 1'
#
loop_
_entity.id
_entity.type
_entity.pdbx_description
1 polymer ?
#
loop_
_entity_poly.entity_id
_entity_poly.type
_entity_poly.pdbx_seq_one_letter_code
_entity_poly.pdbx_strand_id
1 'polypeptide(L)'
;MKDMEMLKEENLALGASMKKAIAIGDDEILNEEGIRFEDEMVKHKILDVIGDLYLLGHNLVGSFEGYKSGHTVNNALFRELISRPETWEILSYDDPKIHQ
;
A
#
# COMPACT_ATOMS: atom_id res chain seq x y z
N MET A 1 10.43 -7.88 -17.49
CA MET A 1 11.45 -6.88 -17.93
C MET A 1 10.93 -5.87 -18.94
N LYS A 2 10.11 -6.30 -19.91
CA LYS A 2 9.49 -5.43 -20.93
C LYS A 2 8.82 -4.18 -20.35
N ASP A 3 8.07 -4.33 -19.26
CA ASP A 3 7.39 -3.19 -18.61
C ASP A 3 8.36 -2.21 -17.95
N MET A 4 9.50 -2.69 -17.42
CA MET A 4 10.50 -1.82 -16.80
C MET A 4 11.23 -0.98 -17.86
N GLU A 5 11.53 -1.55 -19.02
CA GLU A 5 12.12 -0.83 -20.14
C GLU A 5 11.15 0.22 -20.68
N MET A 6 9.90 -0.17 -20.90
CA MET A 6 8.82 0.74 -21.32
C MET A 6 8.63 1.89 -20.31
N LEU A 7 8.59 1.62 -19.01
CA LEU A 7 8.45 2.66 -17.99
C LEU A 7 9.63 3.63 -18.00
N LYS A 8 10.85 3.14 -18.22
CA LYS A 8 12.05 3.99 -18.30
C LYS A 8 12.04 4.87 -19.54
N GLU A 9 11.56 4.38 -20.68
CA GLU A 9 11.37 5.17 -21.89
C GLU A 9 10.38 6.34 -21.65
N GLU A 10 9.36 6.11 -20.82
CA GLU A 10 8.41 7.13 -20.37
C GLU A 10 8.92 7.99 -19.19
N ASN A 11 10.21 7.92 -18.85
CA ASN A 11 10.84 8.60 -17.70
C ASN A 11 10.24 8.24 -16.32
N LEU A 12 9.56 7.09 -16.22
CA LEU A 12 9.05 6.52 -14.98
C LEU A 12 10.01 5.45 -14.45
N ALA A 13 9.92 5.15 -13.14
CA ALA A 13 10.69 4.08 -12.50
C ALA A 13 12.22 4.12 -12.75
N LEU A 14 12.81 5.30 -12.96
CA LEU A 14 14.24 5.48 -13.29
C LEU A 14 15.20 4.90 -12.23
N GLY A 15 14.78 4.88 -10.96
CA GLY A 15 15.52 4.30 -9.85
C GLY A 15 15.26 2.80 -9.62
N ALA A 16 14.41 2.17 -10.42
CA ALA A 16 14.07 0.76 -10.28
C ALA A 16 15.28 -0.12 -10.59
N SER A 17 15.60 -0.98 -9.63
CA SER A 17 16.63 -2.00 -9.76
C SER A 17 16.19 -3.25 -8.99
N MET A 18 16.75 -4.39 -9.35
CA MET A 18 16.52 -5.68 -8.69
C MET A 18 16.88 -5.68 -7.19
N LYS A 19 17.66 -4.68 -6.73
CA LYS A 19 17.97 -4.49 -5.31
C LYS A 19 16.86 -3.78 -4.52
N LYS A 20 15.96 -3.08 -5.21
CA LYS A 20 14.93 -2.22 -4.61
C LYS A 20 13.51 -2.64 -4.94
N ALA A 21 13.33 -3.43 -6.00
CA ALA A 21 12.05 -3.92 -6.45
C ALA A 21 12.17 -5.41 -6.81
N ILE A 22 11.06 -6.12 -6.62
CA ILE A 22 10.90 -7.49 -7.09
C ILE A 22 10.56 -7.41 -8.58
N ALA A 23 11.38 -8.01 -9.44
CA ALA A 23 11.02 -8.14 -10.85
C ALA A 23 10.50 -9.53 -11.13
N ILE A 24 9.33 -9.54 -11.75
CA ILE A 24 8.60 -10.73 -12.14
C ILE A 24 8.79 -10.88 -13.65
N GLY A 25 9.31 -12.03 -14.06
CA GLY A 25 9.36 -12.48 -15.45
C GLY A 25 8.02 -13.10 -15.85
N ASP A 26 7.98 -13.77 -17.00
CA ASP A 26 6.74 -14.38 -17.48
C ASP A 26 6.30 -15.56 -16.59
N ASP A 27 7.27 -16.34 -16.07
CA ASP A 27 6.99 -17.54 -15.26
C ASP A 27 7.77 -17.61 -13.94
N GLU A 28 8.68 -16.65 -13.68
CA GLU A 28 9.59 -16.72 -12.52
C GLU A 28 9.93 -15.36 -11.92
N ILE A 29 10.43 -15.37 -10.68
CA ILE A 29 10.99 -14.20 -10.01
C ILE A 29 12.45 -14.08 -10.42
N LEU A 30 12.82 -12.91 -10.96
CA LEU A 30 14.15 -12.68 -11.53
C LEU A 30 15.19 -12.25 -10.49
N ASN A 31 14.78 -11.99 -9.25
CA ASN A 31 15.68 -11.61 -8.16
C ASN A 31 16.50 -12.83 -7.71
N GLU A 32 17.83 -12.72 -7.72
CA GLU A 32 18.74 -13.81 -7.31
C GLU A 32 18.48 -14.31 -5.87
N GLU A 33 18.08 -13.41 -4.97
CA GLU A 33 17.72 -13.73 -3.58
C GLU A 33 16.28 -14.22 -3.41
N GLY A 34 15.47 -14.21 -4.48
CA GLY A 34 14.05 -14.54 -4.45
C GLY A 34 13.19 -13.51 -3.71
N ILE A 35 12.12 -13.99 -3.08
CA ILE A 35 11.20 -13.21 -2.23
C ILE A 35 11.49 -13.44 -0.75
N ARG A 36 11.29 -12.40 0.04
CA ARG A 36 11.45 -12.43 1.50
C ARG A 36 10.35 -13.23 2.17
N PHE A 37 9.16 -13.22 1.59
CA PHE A 37 7.99 -13.95 2.05
C PHE A 37 7.25 -14.56 0.87
N GLU A 38 6.66 -15.74 1.05
CA GLU A 38 5.85 -16.39 0.01
C GLU A 38 4.69 -15.51 -0.47
N ASP A 39 4.16 -14.67 0.42
CA ASP A 39 3.03 -13.76 0.21
C ASP A 39 3.47 -12.27 0.12
N GLU A 40 4.73 -12.00 -0.24
CA GLU A 40 5.31 -10.64 -0.22
C GLU A 40 4.52 -9.64 -1.08
N MET A 41 3.96 -10.07 -2.20
CA MET A 41 3.16 -9.21 -3.08
C MET A 41 1.88 -8.70 -2.41
N VAL A 42 1.16 -9.57 -1.69
CA VAL A 42 -0.06 -9.15 -0.98
C VAL A 42 0.28 -8.35 0.27
N LYS A 43 1.37 -8.68 0.98
CA LYS A 43 1.88 -7.88 2.09
C LYS A 43 2.26 -6.47 1.65
N HIS A 44 2.85 -6.31 0.47
CA HIS A 44 3.13 -4.99 -0.10
C HIS A 44 1.84 -4.21 -0.39
N LYS A 45 0.78 -4.87 -0.87
CA LYS A 45 -0.53 -4.23 -1.04
C LYS A 45 -1.17 -3.79 0.28
N ILE A 46 -0.98 -4.56 1.34
CA ILE A 46 -1.40 -4.14 2.69
C ILE A 46 -0.57 -2.92 3.13
N LEU A 47 0.74 -2.91 2.87
CA LEU A 47 1.62 -1.78 3.17
C LEU A 47 1.21 -0.50 2.40
N ASP A 48 0.88 -0.64 1.12
CA ASP A 48 0.35 0.44 0.28
C ASP A 48 -0.93 1.04 0.88
N VAL A 49 -1.88 0.18 1.29
CA VAL A 49 -3.14 0.61 1.93
C VAL A 49 -2.87 1.36 3.23
N ILE A 50 -1.94 0.90 4.07
CA ILE A 50 -1.57 1.59 5.31
C ILE A 50 -1.03 2.99 5.01
N GLY A 51 -0.18 3.12 3.98
CA GLY A 51 0.32 4.41 3.52
C GLY A 51 -0.79 5.33 3.01
N ASP A 52 -1.69 4.80 2.17
CA ASP A 52 -2.82 5.55 1.64
C ASP A 52 -3.79 6.00 2.75
N LEU A 53 -4.05 5.14 3.75
CA LEU A 53 -4.88 5.44 4.91
C LEU A 53 -4.31 6.62 5.71
N TYR A 54 -2.98 6.68 5.83
CA TYR A 54 -2.33 7.74 6.59
C TYR A 54 -2.53 9.13 5.98
N LEU A 55 -2.95 9.23 4.70
CA LEU A 55 -3.35 10.49 4.08
C LEU A 55 -4.61 11.11 4.71
N LEU A 56 -5.38 10.34 5.49
CA LEU A 56 -6.49 10.85 6.31
C LEU A 56 -6.01 11.76 7.46
N GLY A 57 -4.72 11.72 7.82
CA GLY A 57 -4.13 12.52 8.90
C GLY A 57 -4.39 11.98 10.31
N HIS A 58 -5.11 10.86 10.42
CA HIS A 58 -5.41 10.18 11.69
C HIS A 58 -5.22 8.68 11.55
N ASN A 59 -4.92 8.01 12.67
CA ASN A 59 -4.94 6.55 12.71
C ASN A 59 -6.39 6.06 12.64
N LEU A 60 -6.63 5.00 11.87
CA LEU A 60 -7.94 4.38 11.77
C LEU A 60 -8.11 3.34 12.88
N VAL A 61 -9.20 3.46 13.64
CA VAL A 61 -9.73 2.36 14.47
C VAL A 61 -10.92 1.78 13.72
N GLY A 62 -10.71 0.64 13.05
CA GLY A 62 -11.72 0.04 12.20
C GLY A 62 -11.20 -1.18 11.45
N SER A 63 -11.98 -1.65 10.48
CA SER A 63 -11.58 -2.74 9.57
C SER A 63 -11.53 -2.21 8.13
N PHE A 64 -10.51 -2.62 7.39
CA PHE A 64 -10.37 -2.33 5.96
C PHE A 64 -10.37 -3.66 5.20
N GLU A 65 -11.23 -3.75 4.19
CA GLU A 65 -11.28 -4.88 3.28
C GLU A 65 -11.15 -4.37 1.85
N GLY A 66 -10.17 -4.89 1.12
CA GLY A 66 -9.90 -4.51 -0.26
C GLY A 66 -9.83 -5.72 -1.17
N TYR A 67 -10.67 -5.77 -2.20
CA TYR A 67 -10.59 -6.78 -3.24
C TYR A 67 -9.98 -6.19 -4.52
N LYS A 68 -8.78 -6.66 -4.89
CA LYS A 68 -7.99 -6.12 -6.02
C LYS A 68 -7.85 -4.58 -5.97
N SER A 69 -7.76 -4.03 -4.76
CA SER A 69 -7.67 -2.58 -4.57
C SER A 69 -6.28 -2.05 -4.94
N GLY A 70 -6.25 -0.79 -5.37
CA GLY A 70 -5.03 -0.02 -5.59
C GLY A 70 -5.24 1.43 -5.17
N HIS A 71 -4.21 2.27 -5.29
CA HIS A 71 -4.21 3.63 -4.76
C HIS A 71 -5.42 4.48 -5.19
N THR A 72 -5.86 4.37 -6.45
CA THR A 72 -7.04 5.12 -6.93
C THR A 72 -8.33 4.74 -6.19
N VAL A 73 -8.55 3.44 -5.97
CA VAL A 73 -9.74 2.93 -5.28
C VAL A 73 -9.67 3.27 -3.78
N ASN A 74 -8.50 3.09 -3.16
CA ASN A 74 -8.27 3.47 -1.76
C ASN A 74 -8.56 4.97 -1.55
N ASN A 75 -8.02 5.83 -2.40
CA ASN A 75 -8.24 7.28 -2.29
C ASN A 75 -9.71 7.67 -2.47
N ALA A 76 -10.42 7.02 -3.41
CA ALA A 76 -11.85 7.26 -3.61
C ALA A 76 -12.66 6.89 -2.36
N LEU A 77 -12.37 5.74 -1.75
CA LEU A 77 -13.02 5.31 -0.50
C LEU A 77 -12.78 6.32 0.63
N PHE A 78 -11.56 6.81 0.79
CA PHE A 78 -11.23 7.76 1.87
C PHE A 78 -11.89 9.12 1.66
N ARG A 79 -12.00 9.60 0.42
CA ARG A 79 -12.76 10.82 0.11
C ARG A 79 -14.25 10.65 0.44
N GLU A 80 -14.82 9.50 0.10
CA GLU A 80 -16.21 9.20 0.43
C GLU A 80 -16.43 9.18 1.95
N LEU A 81 -15.54 8.51 2.71
CA LEU A 81 -15.58 8.48 4.17
C LEU A 81 -15.55 9.91 4.77
N ILE A 82 -14.62 10.76 4.31
CA ILE A 82 -14.53 12.15 4.78
C ILE A 82 -15.80 12.93 4.46
N SER A 83 -16.40 12.71 3.29
CA SER A 83 -17.61 13.41 2.87
C SER A 83 -18.85 13.05 3.70
N ARG A 84 -18.76 11.98 4.49
CA ARG A 84 -19.85 11.40 5.29
C ARG A 84 -19.51 11.42 6.79
N PRO A 85 -19.49 12.60 7.43
CA PRO A 85 -19.10 12.76 8.84
C PRO A 85 -20.01 12.00 9.82
N GLU A 86 -21.19 11.55 9.39
CA GLU A 86 -22.07 10.70 10.19
C GLU A 86 -21.58 9.24 10.33
N THR A 87 -20.56 8.85 9.55
CA THR A 87 -20.06 7.47 9.47
C THR A 87 -18.80 7.24 10.30
N TRP A 88 -18.25 8.28 10.92
CA TRP A 88 -17.04 8.21 11.73
C TRP A 88 -17.05 9.24 12.86
N GLU A 89 -16.17 9.03 13.84
CA GLU A 89 -15.95 9.97 14.94
C GLU A 89 -14.46 10.07 15.27
N ILE A 90 -14.04 11.19 15.88
CA ILE A 90 -12.68 11.35 16.39
C ILE A 90 -12.64 10.89 17.84
N LEU A 91 -11.83 9.88 18.10
CA LEU A 91 -11.54 9.40 19.44
C LEU A 91 -10.17 9.93 19.89
N SER A 92 -10.10 10.43 21.12
CA SER A 92 -8.85 10.71 21.82
C SER A 92 -8.71 9.78 23.02
N TYR A 93 -7.52 9.21 23.19
CA TYR A 93 -7.19 8.39 24.35
C TYR A 93 -6.21 9.18 25.22
N ASP A 94 -6.72 9.83 26.28
CA ASP A 94 -5.92 10.64 27.20
C ASP A 94 -5.23 9.81 28.31
N ASP A 95 -5.34 8.47 28.29
CA ASP A 95 -4.83 7.60 29.36
C ASP A 95 -3.44 7.02 29.02
N PRO A 96 -2.36 7.42 29.73
CA PRO A 96 -1.00 6.92 29.51
C PRO A 96 -0.76 5.46 29.96
N LYS A 97 -1.80 4.70 30.37
CA LYS A 97 -1.63 3.35 30.95
C LYS A 97 -1.80 2.16 29.99
N ILE A 98 -2.05 2.35 28.69
CA ILE A 98 -2.33 1.23 27.75
C ILE A 98 -1.03 0.58 27.18
N HIS A 99 0.07 0.61 27.94
CA HIS A 99 1.27 -0.17 27.64
C HIS A 99 1.69 -0.96 28.89
N GLN A 100 1.00 -2.05 29.16
CA GLN A 100 1.49 -3.10 30.07
C GLN A 100 1.18 -4.49 29.51
#